data_AF-A0A3A4K5S7-F1
#
_entry.id   AF-A0A3A4K5S7-F1
#
_cell.length_a   1.000
_cell.length_b   1.000
_cell.length_c   1.000
_cell.angle_alpha   90.00
_cell.angle_beta   90.00
_cell.angle_gamma   90.00
#
_symmetry.space_group_name_H-M   'P 1'
#
loop_
_entity.id
_entity.type
_entity.pdbx_description
1 polymer ?
#
loop_
_entity_poly.entity_id
_entity_poly.type
_entity_poly.pdbx_seq_one_letter_code
_entity_poly.pdbx_strand_id
1 'polypeptide(L)'
;MKTYTIQLNCGTDAGYHRHYRRDEQPCERCREAHNESARKRRRERPRLHGRGKVVVIDAHLFTGMYLDTTPTRQIEIEAALGRDNVDRLVAQFDRVIAKREAA
;
A
#
# COMPACT_ATOMS: atom_id res chain seq x y z
N MET A 1 -24.08 24.30 28.39
CA MET A 1 -24.62 23.12 27.69
C MET A 1 -24.00 23.06 26.29
N LYS A 2 -23.20 22.03 25.98
CA LYS A 2 -22.64 21.86 24.63
C LYS A 2 -23.75 21.37 23.71
N THR A 3 -24.16 22.19 22.75
CA THR A 3 -25.15 21.88 21.74
C THR A 3 -24.58 20.86 20.75
N TYR A 4 -25.12 19.65 20.77
CA TYR A 4 -24.76 18.61 19.81
C TYR A 4 -25.64 18.75 18.57
N THR A 5 -25.16 19.49 17.57
CA THR A 5 -25.78 19.46 16.24
C THR A 5 -25.43 18.09 15.62
N ILE A 6 -26.39 17.16 15.65
CA ILE A 6 -26.28 15.89 14.94
C ILE A 6 -26.32 16.20 13.44
N GLN A 7 -25.16 16.52 12.86
CA GLN A 7 -25.02 16.60 11.41
C GLN A 7 -25.25 15.18 10.86
N LEU A 8 -26.16 15.06 9.89
CA LEU A 8 -26.66 13.81 9.29
C LEU A 8 -25.56 12.83 8.78
N ASN A 9 -24.30 13.25 8.74
CA ASN A 9 -23.16 12.49 8.22
C ASN A 9 -22.08 12.15 9.27
N CYS A 10 -22.35 12.43 10.55
CA CYS A 10 -21.44 12.08 11.64
C CYS A 10 -21.67 10.64 12.12
N GLY A 11 -20.63 10.01 12.69
CA GLY A 11 -20.67 8.60 13.11
C GLY A 11 -20.10 7.60 12.10
N THR A 12 -19.34 8.06 11.11
CA THR A 12 -18.67 7.21 10.11
C THR A 12 -17.19 7.58 9.98
N ASP A 13 -16.36 6.67 9.44
CA ASP A 13 -14.95 6.96 9.12
C ASP A 13 -14.83 8.14 8.12
N ALA A 14 -15.78 8.24 7.19
CA ALA A 14 -15.88 9.38 6.27
C ALA A 14 -16.22 10.70 6.99
N GLY A 15 -17.06 10.64 8.02
CA GLY A 15 -17.38 11.79 8.88
C GLY A 15 -16.16 12.29 9.65
N TYR A 16 -15.33 11.38 10.18
CA TYR A 16 -14.05 11.73 10.82
C TYR A 16 -13.13 12.50 9.86
N HIS A 17 -12.93 11.99 8.65
CA HIS A 17 -12.11 12.68 7.65
C HIS A 17 -12.70 14.02 7.21
N ARG A 18 -14.03 14.18 7.22
CA ARG A 18 -14.68 15.46 6.92
C ARG A 18 -14.35 16.52 7.96
N HIS A 19 -14.44 16.18 9.26
CA HIS A 19 -14.03 17.10 10.33
C HIS A 19 -12.58 17.52 10.17
N TYR A 20 -11.70 16.57 9.88
CA TYR A 20 -10.28 16.85 9.65
C TYR A 20 -10.04 17.79 8.46
N ARG A 21 -10.76 17.63 7.35
CA ARG A 21 -10.66 18.53 6.17
C ARG A 21 -11.21 19.93 6.42
N ARG A 22 -12.03 20.11 7.45
CA ARG A 22 -12.61 21.40 7.85
C ARG A 22 -11.88 22.03 9.02
N ASP A 23 -10.78 21.43 9.47
CA ASP A 23 -10.05 21.81 10.67
C ASP A 23 -10.94 21.86 11.94
N GLU A 24 -12.01 21.05 11.95
CA GLU A 24 -12.93 20.92 13.07
C GLU A 24 -12.52 19.76 13.98
N GLN A 25 -12.80 19.87 15.28
CA GLN A 25 -12.66 18.75 16.21
C GLN A 25 -13.70 17.67 15.87
N PRO A 26 -13.28 16.42 15.57
CA PRO A 26 -14.22 15.35 15.29
C PRO A 26 -15.11 15.05 16.49
N CYS A 27 -16.41 14.87 16.25
CA CYS A 27 -17.32 14.43 17.30
C CYS A 27 -16.98 13.01 17.79
N GLU A 28 -17.48 12.66 18.98
CA GLU A 28 -17.20 11.37 19.62
C GLU A 28 -17.59 10.18 18.73
N ARG A 29 -18.78 10.23 18.12
CA ARG A 29 -19.28 9.18 17.20
C ARG A 29 -18.36 8.97 16.00
N CYS A 30 -17.84 10.05 15.41
CA CYS A 30 -16.88 9.96 14.30
C CYS A 30 -15.54 9.36 14.76
N ARG A 31 -15.07 9.72 15.96
CA ARG A 31 -13.85 9.17 16.55
C ARG A 31 -13.97 7.67 16.82
N GLU A 32 -15.11 7.23 17.35
CA GLU A 32 -15.41 5.81 17.57
C GLU A 32 -15.43 5.02 16.25
N ALA A 33 -16.13 5.53 15.24
CA ALA A 33 -16.19 4.90 13.92
C ALA A 33 -14.80 4.80 13.26
N HIS A 34 -13.97 5.83 13.38
CA HIS A 34 -12.58 5.79 12.90
C HIS A 34 -11.76 4.73 13.63
N ASN A 35 -11.91 4.63 14.95
CA ASN A 35 -11.22 3.64 15.77
C ASN A 35 -11.64 2.22 15.40
N GLU A 36 -12.92 1.98 15.16
CA GLU A 36 -13.44 0.68 14.71
C GLU A 36 -12.87 0.30 13.33
N SER A 37 -12.93 1.23 12.37
CA SER A 37 -12.34 1.07 11.03
C SER A 37 -10.84 0.76 11.12
N ALA A 38 -10.09 1.47 11.98
CA ALA A 38 -8.67 1.21 12.21
C ALA A 38 -8.40 -0.17 12.82
N ARG A 39 -9.22 -0.62 13.79
CA ARG A 39 -9.12 -1.98 14.36
C ARG A 39 -9.39 -3.05 13.32
N LYS A 40 -10.39 -2.85 12.46
CA LYS A 40 -10.72 -3.76 11.35
C LYS A 40 -9.53 -3.87 10.38
N ARG A 41 -9.00 -2.73 9.90
CA ARG A 41 -7.80 -2.68 9.05
C ARG A 41 -6.60 -3.37 9.71
N ARG A 42 -6.40 -3.22 11.02
CA ARG A 42 -5.29 -3.88 11.73
C ARG A 42 -5.47 -5.40 11.85
N ARG A 43 -6.71 -5.88 11.98
CA ARG A 43 -7.02 -7.31 11.98
C ARG A 43 -6.84 -7.94 10.60
N GLU A 44 -7.23 -7.21 9.55
CA GLU A 44 -7.15 -7.65 8.15
C GLU A 44 -5.75 -7.49 7.55
N ARG A 45 -4.94 -6.55 8.06
CA ARG A 45 -3.55 -6.40 7.60
C ARG A 45 -2.78 -7.69 7.87
N PRO A 46 -2.13 -8.27 6.84
CA PRO A 46 -1.21 -9.36 7.04
C PRO A 46 -0.18 -8.96 8.10
N ARG A 47 0.00 -9.81 9.13
CA ARG A 47 1.02 -9.58 10.14
C ARG A 47 2.39 -9.74 9.48
N LEU A 48 2.95 -8.64 8.99
CA LEU A 48 4.24 -8.60 8.28
C LEU A 48 5.43 -9.10 9.13
N HIS A 49 5.23 -9.33 10.44
CA HIS A 49 6.28 -9.71 11.38
C HIS A 49 5.89 -11.03 12.08
N GLY A 50 6.23 -12.15 11.44
CA GLY A 50 6.02 -13.53 11.93
C GLY A 50 6.53 -14.57 10.91
N ARG A 51 6.80 -15.81 11.35
CA ARG A 51 7.28 -16.93 10.50
C ARG A 51 6.33 -17.12 9.30
N GLY A 52 6.81 -16.77 8.09
CA GLY A 52 5.98 -16.54 6.89
C GLY A 52 6.05 -15.08 6.39
N LYS A 53 7.23 -14.45 6.51
CA LYS A 53 7.42 -13.02 6.22
C LYS A 53 7.27 -12.74 4.72
N VAL A 54 6.41 -11.79 4.38
CA VAL A 54 6.47 -11.11 3.09
C VAL A 54 7.77 -10.31 3.07
N VAL A 55 8.69 -10.67 2.18
CA VAL A 55 9.91 -9.89 1.94
C VAL A 55 9.53 -8.77 0.99
N VAL A 56 9.63 -7.53 1.46
CA VAL A 56 9.51 -6.36 0.60
C VAL A 56 10.91 -6.05 0.07
N ILE A 57 11.06 -6.10 -1.23
CA ILE A 57 12.29 -5.76 -1.95
C ILE A 57 12.03 -4.58 -2.88
N ASP A 58 13.07 -3.79 -3.12
CA ASP A 58 13.03 -2.74 -4.14
C ASP A 58 12.78 -3.36 -5.52
N ALA A 59 11.96 -2.69 -6.33
CA ALA A 59 11.58 -3.19 -7.65
C ALA A 59 12.79 -3.32 -8.58
N HIS A 60 13.75 -2.39 -8.56
CA HIS A 60 14.94 -2.47 -9.40
C HIS A 60 15.91 -3.54 -8.92
N LEU A 61 16.04 -3.71 -7.60
CA LEU A 61 16.81 -4.82 -7.03
C LEU A 61 16.23 -6.17 -7.47
N PHE A 62 14.91 -6.32 -7.40
CA PHE A 62 14.23 -7.51 -7.88
C PHE A 62 14.49 -7.75 -9.37
N THR A 63 14.33 -6.72 -10.21
CA THR A 63 14.55 -6.85 -11.66
C THR A 63 15.99 -7.21 -11.99
N GLY A 64 16.98 -6.62 -11.31
CA GLY A 64 18.38 -7.01 -11.48
C GLY A 64 18.61 -8.49 -11.16
N MET A 65 18.05 -8.98 -10.04
CA MET A 65 18.12 -10.40 -9.68
C MET A 65 17.42 -11.32 -10.71
N TYR A 66 16.31 -10.85 -11.30
CA TYR A 66 15.60 -11.58 -12.37
C TYR A 66 16.44 -11.65 -13.66
N LEU A 67 17.13 -10.57 -14.04
CA LEU A 67 17.96 -10.56 -15.25
C LEU A 67 19.22 -11.41 -15.07
N ASP A 68 19.75 -11.52 -13.85
CA ASP A 68 20.95 -12.30 -13.53
C ASP A 68 20.68 -13.79 -13.19
N THR A 69 19.42 -14.22 -13.10
CA THR A 69 19.09 -15.61 -12.73
C THR A 69 19.05 -16.55 -13.94
N THR A 70 18.93 -17.86 -13.69
CA THR A 70 18.85 -18.87 -14.75
C THR A 70 17.52 -18.83 -15.52
N PRO A 71 17.48 -19.27 -16.80
CA PRO A 71 16.25 -19.29 -17.59
C PRO A 71 15.10 -20.09 -16.93
N THR A 72 15.41 -21.20 -16.27
CA THR A 72 14.42 -21.98 -15.52
C THR A 72 13.75 -21.15 -14.43
N ARG A 73 14.52 -20.35 -13.68
CA ARG A 73 13.97 -19.47 -12.66
C ARG A 73 13.20 -18.30 -13.25
N GLN A 74 13.62 -17.76 -14.39
CA GLN A 74 12.87 -16.71 -15.09
C GLN A 74 11.48 -17.20 -15.48
N ILE A 75 11.36 -18.43 -16.01
CA ILE A 75 10.07 -19.05 -16.35
C ILE A 75 9.18 -19.20 -15.10
N GLU A 76 9.73 -19.68 -13.98
CA GLU A 76 9.00 -19.80 -12.72
C GLU A 76 8.48 -18.44 -12.23
N ILE A 77 9.31 -17.40 -12.32
CA ILE A 77 8.96 -16.04 -11.92
C ILE A 77 7.89 -15.44 -12.84
N GLU A 78 8.04 -15.60 -14.15
CA GLU A 78 7.06 -15.16 -15.15
C GLU A 78 5.71 -15.85 -14.95
N ALA A 79 5.71 -17.14 -14.60
CA ALA A 79 4.49 -17.87 -14.28
C ALA A 79 3.83 -17.37 -12.98
N ALA A 80 4.63 -16.99 -11.98
CA ALA A 80 4.13 -16.51 -10.69
C ALA A 80 3.62 -15.06 -10.73
N LEU A 81 4.32 -14.16 -11.44
CA LEU A 81 4.02 -12.73 -11.47
C LEU A 81 3.22 -12.29 -12.71
N GLY A 82 3.21 -13.11 -13.76
CA GLY A 82 2.66 -12.78 -15.08
C GLY A 82 3.68 -12.02 -15.93
N ARG A 83 3.85 -12.46 -17.19
CA ARG A 83 4.84 -11.90 -18.13
C ARG A 83 4.69 -10.38 -18.31
N ASP A 84 3.46 -9.89 -18.50
CA ASP A 84 3.20 -8.45 -18.65
C ASP A 84 3.72 -7.59 -17.48
N ASN A 85 3.69 -8.14 -16.25
CA ASN A 85 4.21 -7.42 -15.08
C ASN A 85 5.74 -7.44 -15.05
N VAL A 86 6.36 -8.55 -15.46
CA VAL A 86 7.81 -8.66 -15.59
C VAL A 86 8.32 -7.70 -16.67
N ASP A 87 7.66 -7.64 -17.83
CA ASP A 87 8.04 -6.73 -18.92
C ASP A 87 8.01 -5.26 -18.49
N ARG A 88 7.00 -4.86 -17.70
CA ARG A 88 6.93 -3.50 -17.12
C ARG A 88 8.08 -3.22 -16.17
N LEU A 89 8.45 -4.20 -15.34
CA LEU A 89 9.55 -4.07 -14.39
C LEU A 89 10.89 -3.93 -15.12
N VAL A 90 11.13 -4.73 -16.17
CA VAL A 90 12.33 -4.64 -17.02
C VAL A 90 12.40 -3.28 -17.72
N ALA A 91 11.31 -2.84 -18.37
CA ALA A 91 11.29 -1.53 -19.02
C ALA A 91 11.51 -0.36 -18.04
N GLN A 92 11.08 -0.49 -16.79
CA GLN A 92 11.40 0.48 -15.75
C GLN A 92 12.88 0.45 -15.37
N PHE A 93 13.46 -0.74 -15.20
CA PHE A 93 14.86 -0.92 -14.89
C PHE A 93 15.78 -0.33 -15.97
N ASP A 94 15.49 -0.60 -17.25
CA ASP A 94 16.26 -0.07 -18.38
C ASP A 94 16.30 1.46 -18.39
N ARG A 95 15.17 2.12 -18.11
CA ARG A 95 15.10 3.58 -18.00
C ARG A 95 15.99 4.12 -16.87
N VAL A 96 16.11 3.40 -15.77
CA VAL A 96 16.97 3.79 -14.65
C VAL A 96 18.44 3.60 -14.98
N ILE A 97 18.82 2.51 -15.64
CA ILE A 97 20.19 2.27 -16.10
C ILE A 97 20.60 3.33 -17.12
N ALA A 98 19.79 3.56 -18.15
CA ALA A 98 20.06 4.58 -19.16
C ALA A 98 20.24 5.99 -18.55
N LYS A 99 19.45 6.34 -17.53
CA LYS A 99 19.60 7.62 -16.82
C LYS A 99 20.91 7.71 -16.03
N ARG A 100 21.39 6.61 -15.46
CA ARG A 100 22.66 6.56 -14.71
C ARG A 100 23.87 6.64 -15.63
N GLU A 101 23.82 6.01 -16.79
CA GLU A 101 24.90 6.03 -17.78
C GLU A 101 25.04 7.40 -18.48
N ALA A 102 23.95 8.17 -18.52
CA ALA A 102 23.93 9.52 -19.09
C ALA A 102 24.38 10.64 -18.12
N ALA A 103 24.67 10.31 -16.85
CA ALA A 103 25.03 11.26 -15.78
C ALA A 103 26.52 11.15 -15.42
#